data_AF-A0A5C6N9M8-F1
#
_entry.id   AF-A0A5C6N9M8-F1
#
_cell.length_a   1.000
_cell.length_b   1.000
_cell.length_c   1.000
_cell.angle_alpha   90.00
_cell.angle_beta   90.00
_cell.angle_gamma   90.00
#
_symmetry.space_group_name_H-M   'P 1'
#
loop_
_entity.id
_entity.type
_entity.pdbx_description
1 polymer ?
#
loop_
_entity_poly.entity_id
_entity_poly.type
_entity_poly.pdbx_seq_one_letter_code
_entity_poly.pdbx_strand_id
1 'polypeptide(L)'
;MFTPVCGFVDDLAYEVRWFFTRLRGGETTTQVASIDRFGVVRKETRNSSSDVSIERKDTNTYLLNIHGTQDTDSGEYHCVTTPWYLSASTGAWTEGAELTSSRIFLTVRFAVWESLQLPLLYGISASIGVGLFSLVFGLVCAHCCCRNTAHTPRSRNKLMDLEMD
;
A
#
# COMPACT_ATOMS: atom_id res chain seq x y z
N MET A 1 3.79 38.03 10.30
CA MET A 1 3.46 36.64 10.72
C MET A 1 3.59 36.60 12.23
N PHE A 2 2.50 36.38 12.95
CA PHE A 2 2.48 36.38 14.42
C PHE A 2 2.18 34.93 14.83
N THR A 3 3.13 34.25 15.44
CA THR A 3 2.95 32.90 16.01
C THR A 3 2.82 33.04 17.52
N PRO A 4 1.60 33.12 18.07
CA PRO A 4 1.41 33.14 19.51
C PRO A 4 1.94 31.84 20.10
N VAL A 5 2.77 31.93 21.14
CA VAL A 5 3.31 30.78 21.88
C VAL A 5 2.50 30.63 23.16
N CYS A 6 1.90 29.47 23.36
CA CYS A 6 1.31 29.06 24.64
C CYS A 6 2.15 27.90 25.18
N GLY A 7 2.69 28.08 26.39
CA GLY A 7 3.43 27.05 27.10
C GLY A 7 2.90 26.95 28.53
N PHE A 8 2.77 25.72 29.02
CA PHE A 8 2.46 25.43 30.41
C PHE A 8 3.71 24.81 31.05
N VAL A 9 4.04 25.20 32.28
CA VAL A 9 5.18 24.65 33.02
C VAL A 9 4.64 23.59 33.96
N ASP A 10 4.80 22.32 33.57
CA ASP A 10 4.52 21.17 34.42
C ASP A 10 5.80 20.73 35.15
N ASP A 11 5.67 20.19 36.37
CA ASP A 11 6.78 19.56 37.10
C ASP A 11 7.17 18.18 36.53
N LEU A 12 6.48 17.74 35.47
CA LEU A 12 6.66 16.46 34.79
C LEU A 12 6.70 16.68 33.28
N ALA A 13 7.77 16.20 32.65
CA ALA A 13 7.95 16.24 31.21
C ALA A 13 8.35 14.87 30.67
N TYR A 14 8.14 14.62 29.38
CA TYR A 14 8.51 13.37 28.74
C TYR A 14 9.39 13.64 27.52
N GLU A 15 10.48 12.90 27.45
CA GLU A 15 11.21 12.70 26.21
C GLU A 15 10.73 11.39 25.59
N VAL A 16 10.35 11.41 24.31
CA VAL A 16 9.86 10.22 23.61
C VAL A 16 10.64 10.01 22.33
N ARG A 17 11.13 8.79 22.12
CA ARG A 17 11.93 8.38 20.98
C ARG A 17 11.24 7.21 20.29
N TRP A 18 11.04 7.28 18.98
CA TRP A 18 10.47 6.19 18.19
C TRP A 18 11.58 5.47 17.45
N PHE A 19 11.44 4.15 17.40
CA PHE A 19 12.35 3.25 16.72
C PHE A 19 11.61 2.39 15.71
N PHE A 20 12.25 2.19 14.58
CA PHE A 20 11.79 1.34 13.48
C PHE A 20 12.79 0.22 13.28
N THR A 21 12.31 -1.01 13.20
CA THR A 21 13.11 -2.19 12.89
C THR A 21 12.64 -2.77 11.56
N ARG A 22 13.54 -2.72 10.58
CA ARG A 22 13.28 -3.33 9.27
C ARG A 22 13.50 -4.83 9.39
N LEU A 23 12.48 -5.63 9.03
CA LEU A 23 12.59 -7.10 9.00
C LEU A 23 13.07 -7.63 7.64
N ARG A 24 12.84 -6.88 6.56
CA ARG A 24 13.29 -7.26 5.20
C ARG A 24 14.75 -6.87 4.98
N GLY A 25 15.63 -7.86 4.80
CA GLY A 25 17.05 -7.63 4.45
C GLY A 25 18.01 -7.50 5.64
N GLY A 26 17.60 -7.92 6.83
CA GLY A 26 18.41 -7.91 8.06
C GLY A 26 17.80 -7.02 9.14
N GLU A 27 17.79 -7.50 10.38
CA GLU A 27 17.21 -6.79 11.52
C GLU A 27 18.09 -5.57 11.86
N THR A 28 17.64 -4.39 11.44
CA THR A 28 18.31 -3.12 11.70
C THR A 28 17.32 -2.18 12.37
N THR A 29 17.62 -1.80 13.62
CA THR A 29 16.82 -0.84 14.38
C THR A 29 17.40 0.55 14.22
N THR A 30 16.57 1.50 13.80
CA THR A 30 16.95 2.91 13.62
C THR A 30 15.96 3.81 14.34
N GLN A 31 16.43 4.87 14.96
CA GLN A 31 15.56 5.94 15.45
C GLN A 31 14.88 6.62 14.25
N VAL A 32 13.58 6.89 14.36
CA VAL A 32 12.79 7.52 13.29
C VAL A 32 12.50 8.98 13.59
N ALA A 33 12.15 9.27 14.84
CA ALA A 33 11.90 10.60 15.32
C ALA A 33 12.00 10.64 16.85
N SER A 34 12.19 11.82 17.41
CA SER A 34 12.14 12.07 18.84
C SER A 34 11.47 13.40 19.14
N ILE A 35 10.95 13.50 20.36
CA ILE A 35 10.50 14.74 20.97
C ILE A 35 11.21 14.87 22.32
N ASP A 36 11.87 15.98 22.54
CA ASP A 36 12.55 16.24 23.81
C ASP A 36 11.57 16.73 24.88
N ARG A 37 12.06 16.87 26.11
CA ARG A 37 11.28 17.37 27.25
C ARG A 37 10.75 18.80 27.06
N PHE A 38 11.30 19.57 26.13
CA PHE A 38 10.87 20.92 25.79
C PHE A 38 9.85 20.95 24.66
N GLY A 39 9.46 19.77 24.14
CA GLY A 39 8.53 19.64 23.02
C GLY A 39 9.17 19.87 21.65
N VAL A 40 10.50 19.93 21.57
CA VAL A 40 11.21 20.08 20.29
C VAL A 40 11.25 18.75 19.58
N VAL A 41 10.68 18.72 18.37
CA VAL A 41 10.64 17.53 17.51
C VAL A 41 11.91 17.46 16.66
N ARG A 42 12.54 16.28 16.65
CA ARG A 42 13.65 15.93 15.76
C ARG A 42 13.25 14.74 14.91
N LYS A 43 13.40 14.87 13.59
CA LYS A 43 13.17 13.78 12.63
C LYS A 43 14.53 13.27 12.18
N GLU A 44 14.70 11.95 12.12
CA GLU A 44 15.91 11.37 11.55
C GLU A 44 15.84 11.37 10.02
N THR A 45 16.97 11.58 9.36
CA THR A 45 17.05 11.56 7.90
C THR A 45 16.84 10.13 7.42
N ARG A 46 15.75 9.89 6.69
CA ARG A 46 15.46 8.59 6.08
C ARG A 46 15.68 8.66 4.57
N ASN A 47 16.18 7.57 4.00
CA ASN A 47 16.27 7.41 2.55
C ASN A 47 14.92 6.94 1.97
N SER A 48 13.83 7.62 2.35
CA SER A 48 12.44 7.32 1.96
C SER A 48 11.73 8.62 1.60
N SER A 49 10.77 8.57 0.68
CA SER A 49 9.91 9.71 0.35
C SER A 49 8.79 9.96 1.38
N SER A 50 8.58 9.02 2.31
CA SER A 50 7.63 9.19 3.41
C SER A 50 8.10 10.26 4.39
N ASP A 51 7.21 11.15 4.80
CA ASP A 51 7.47 12.10 5.90
C ASP A 51 6.93 11.53 7.22
N VAL A 52 7.49 12.01 8.33
CA VAL A 52 7.08 11.61 9.68
C VAL A 52 6.75 12.86 10.48
N SER A 53 5.67 12.87 11.24
CA SER A 53 5.37 13.96 12.17
C SER A 53 5.00 13.39 13.54
N ILE A 54 5.37 14.10 14.61
CA ILE A 54 4.97 13.75 15.97
C ILE A 54 3.89 14.72 16.42
N GLU A 55 2.86 14.19 17.07
CA GLU A 55 1.78 14.96 17.68
C GLU A 55 1.67 14.58 19.16
N ARG A 56 1.57 15.56 20.04
CA ARG A 56 1.23 15.35 21.46
C ARG A 56 -0.28 15.51 21.60
N LYS A 57 -0.99 14.39 21.79
CA LYS A 57 -2.46 14.38 21.92
C LYS A 57 -2.91 14.81 23.31
N ASP A 58 -2.22 14.30 24.34
CA ASP A 58 -2.51 14.57 25.75
C ASP A 58 -1.20 14.69 26.53
N THR A 59 -1.27 14.93 27.85
CA THR A 59 -0.08 15.07 28.71
C THR A 59 0.89 13.89 28.60
N ASN A 60 0.36 12.68 28.42
CA ASN A 60 1.09 11.41 28.41
C ASN A 60 0.95 10.64 27.07
N THR A 61 0.26 11.21 26.08
CA THR A 61 -0.06 10.52 24.83
C THR A 61 0.64 11.21 23.66
N TYR A 62 1.48 10.46 22.97
CA TYR A 62 2.22 10.93 21.81
C TYR A 62 1.96 10.03 20.61
N LEU A 63 1.77 10.63 19.45
CA LEU A 63 1.44 9.96 18.20
C LEU A 63 2.57 10.16 17.19
N LEU A 64 2.98 9.07 16.55
CA LEU A 64 3.84 9.09 15.39
C LEU A 64 2.99 8.91 14.14
N ASN A 65 2.92 9.93 13.30
CA ASN A 65 2.22 9.90 12.03
C ASN A 65 3.23 9.73 10.90
N ILE A 66 2.99 8.77 10.00
CA ILE A 66 3.80 8.53 8.80
C ILE A 66 2.94 8.90 7.59
N HIS A 67 3.41 9.86 6.80
CA HIS A 67 2.72 10.40 5.63
C HIS A 67 3.38 9.88 4.35
N GLY A 68 2.57 9.59 3.33
CA GLY A 68 3.09 9.05 2.07
C GLY A 68 3.78 7.69 2.25
N THR A 69 3.16 6.80 3.03
CA THR A 69 3.71 5.48 3.39
C THR A 69 4.11 4.66 2.17
N GLN A 70 5.28 4.01 2.24
CA GLN A 70 5.79 3.11 1.21
C GLN A 70 5.93 1.68 1.76
N ASP A 71 6.17 0.69 0.88
CA ASP A 71 6.37 -0.71 1.29
C ASP A 71 7.52 -0.84 2.30
N THR A 72 8.55 0.01 2.15
CA THR A 72 9.73 0.07 3.02
C THR A 72 9.46 0.57 4.44
N ASP A 73 8.28 1.12 4.71
CA ASP A 73 7.80 1.48 6.05
C ASP A 73 7.14 0.29 6.77
N SER A 74 6.96 -0.85 6.10
CA SER A 74 6.47 -2.06 6.77
C SER A 74 7.57 -2.65 7.66
N GLY A 75 7.26 -2.89 8.93
CA GLY A 75 8.22 -3.36 9.91
C GLY A 75 7.72 -3.20 11.34
N GLU A 76 8.62 -3.38 12.31
CA GLU A 76 8.28 -3.23 13.72
C GLU A 76 8.58 -1.83 14.23
N TYR A 77 7.62 -1.26 14.95
CA TYR A 77 7.74 0.03 15.62
C TYR A 77 7.62 -0.14 17.13
N HIS A 78 8.40 0.64 17.87
CA HIS A 78 8.25 0.81 19.31
C HIS A 78 8.68 2.22 19.71
N CYS A 79 8.22 2.67 20.86
CA CYS A 79 8.70 3.90 21.47
C CYS A 79 9.43 3.61 22.78
N VAL A 80 10.36 4.50 23.09
CA VAL A 80 11.03 4.59 24.38
C VAL A 80 10.69 5.97 24.96
N THR A 81 10.20 5.98 26.19
CA THR A 81 9.80 7.19 26.91
C THR A 81 10.65 7.35 28.15
N THR A 82 11.25 8.52 28.30
CA THR A 82 12.05 8.89 29.46
C THR A 82 11.33 10.01 30.20
N PRO A 83 10.76 9.74 31.39
CA PRO A 83 10.13 10.78 32.20
C PRO A 83 11.19 11.66 32.86
N TRP A 84 10.92 12.96 32.92
CA TRP A 84 11.73 13.96 33.59
C TRP A 84 10.90 14.59 34.69
N TYR A 85 11.44 14.64 35.91
CA TYR A 85 10.77 15.24 37.06
C TYR A 85 11.55 16.45 37.56
N LEU A 86 10.85 17.54 37.86
CA LEU A 86 11.42 18.73 38.46
C LEU A 86 11.49 18.54 39.98
N SER A 87 12.70 18.52 40.52
CA SER A 87 12.91 18.39 41.95
C SER A 87 12.45 19.66 42.68
N ALA A 88 11.43 19.54 43.54
CA ALA A 88 10.91 20.67 44.33
C ALA A 88 11.94 21.27 45.31
N SER A 89 12.95 20.49 45.73
CA SER A 89 13.96 20.93 46.70
C SER A 89 15.17 21.61 46.05
N THR A 90 15.53 21.22 44.82
CA THR A 90 16.73 21.72 44.14
C THR A 90 16.42 22.55 42.90
N GLY A 91 15.18 22.52 42.40
CA GLY A 91 14.78 23.15 41.14
C GLY A 91 15.45 22.53 39.90
N ALA A 92 16.12 21.38 40.06
CA ALA A 92 16.83 20.70 38.99
C ALA A 92 15.94 19.61 38.36
N TRP A 93 16.05 19.48 37.05
CA TRP A 93 15.45 18.36 36.31
C TRP A 93 16.26 17.10 36.51
N THR A 94 15.56 16.01 36.79
CA THR A 94 16.14 14.68 37.01
C THR A 94 15.47 13.67 36.10
N GLU A 95 16.29 12.82 35.49
CA GLU A 95 15.86 11.78 34.55
C GLU A 95 15.35 10.56 35.32
N GLY A 96 14.19 10.05 34.92
CA GLY A 96 13.61 8.83 35.45
C GLY A 96 14.01 7.60 34.64
N ALA A 97 13.47 6.44 35.03
CA ALA A 97 13.72 5.19 34.32
C ALA A 97 13.08 5.20 32.93
N GLU A 98 13.84 4.76 31.92
CA GLU A 98 13.31 4.60 30.56
C GLU A 98 12.24 3.49 30.51
N LEU A 99 11.15 3.79 29.83
CA LEU A 99 10.03 2.88 29.62
C LEU A 99 9.94 2.55 28.13
N THR A 100 10.04 1.27 27.79
CA THR A 100 9.91 0.80 26.41
C THR A 100 8.53 0.22 26.16
N SER A 101 7.88 0.61 25.07
CA SER A 101 6.59 0.06 24.67
C SER A 101 6.71 -1.37 24.14
N SER A 102 5.58 -2.08 24.05
CA SER A 102 5.50 -3.26 23.19
C SER A 102 5.85 -2.89 21.74
N ARG A 103 6.44 -3.85 21.02
CA ARG A 103 6.67 -3.73 19.57
C ARG A 103 5.37 -4.03 18.82
N ILE A 104 5.05 -3.18 17.85
CA ILE A 104 3.91 -3.37 16.96
C ILE A 104 4.39 -3.55 15.52
N PHE A 105 3.86 -4.53 14.82
CA PHE A 105 4.18 -4.74 13.40
C PHE A 105 3.18 -3.98 12.53
N LEU A 106 3.68 -3.04 11.73
CA LEU A 106 2.89 -2.28 10.77
C LEU A 106 3.11 -2.83 9.36
N THR A 107 2.02 -3.00 8.62
CA THR A 107 2.05 -3.42 7.22
C THR A 107 1.37 -2.36 6.36
N VAL A 108 2.08 -1.87 5.35
CA VAL A 108 1.51 -0.94 4.37
C VAL A 108 0.76 -1.74 3.31
N ARG A 109 -0.52 -1.42 3.09
CA ARG A 109 -1.35 -2.03 2.04
C ARG A 109 -1.66 -0.99 0.98
N PHE A 110 -1.21 -1.24 -0.25
CA PHE A 110 -1.58 -0.38 -1.37
C PHE A 110 -2.98 -0.76 -1.88
N ALA A 111 -3.92 0.19 -1.82
CA ALA A 111 -5.26 0.05 -2.40
C ALA A 111 -5.24 -0.22 -3.91
N VAL A 112 -4.11 0.04 -4.57
CA VAL A 112 -3.89 -0.23 -6.01
C VAL A 112 -4.15 -1.69 -6.35
N TRP A 113 -3.72 -2.65 -5.52
CA TRP A 113 -3.92 -4.07 -5.82
C TRP A 113 -5.39 -4.48 -5.80
N GLU A 114 -6.10 -4.08 -4.75
CA GLU A 114 -7.56 -4.28 -4.62
C GLU A 114 -8.33 -3.57 -5.75
N SER A 115 -7.86 -2.38 -6.15
CA SER A 115 -8.46 -1.60 -7.23
C SER A 115 -8.19 -2.19 -8.61
N LEU A 116 -7.07 -2.88 -8.82
CA LEU A 116 -6.75 -3.55 -10.08
C LEU A 116 -7.48 -4.88 -10.24
N GLN A 117 -7.79 -5.56 -9.14
CA GLN A 117 -8.48 -6.85 -9.17
C GLN A 117 -9.85 -6.73 -9.87
N LEU A 118 -10.61 -5.67 -9.63
CA LEU A 118 -11.90 -5.42 -10.27
C LEU A 118 -11.78 -5.29 -11.82
N PRO A 119 -11.06 -4.33 -12.40
CA PRO A 119 -10.94 -4.18 -13.85
C PRO A 119 -10.26 -5.39 -14.52
N LEU A 120 -9.33 -6.07 -13.85
CA LEU A 120 -8.75 -7.33 -14.36
C LEU A 120 -9.81 -8.43 -14.47
N LEU A 121 -10.62 -8.63 -13.43
CA LEU A 121 -11.69 -9.63 -13.46
C LEU A 121 -12.73 -9.32 -14.52
N TYR A 122 -13.18 -8.06 -14.61
CA TYR A 122 -14.09 -7.63 -15.67
C TYR A 122 -13.47 -7.83 -17.06
N GLY A 123 -12.20 -7.46 -17.25
CA GLY A 123 -11.48 -7.64 -18.51
C GLY A 123 -11.36 -9.11 -18.92
N ILE A 124 -11.00 -10.00 -17.99
CA ILE A 124 -10.94 -11.44 -18.22
C ILE A 124 -12.34 -11.99 -18.57
N SER A 125 -13.38 -11.61 -17.82
CA SER A 125 -14.74 -12.07 -18.08
C SER A 125 -15.27 -11.63 -19.45
N ALA A 126 -14.99 -10.39 -19.86
CA ALA A 126 -15.42 -9.85 -21.13
C ALA A 126 -14.68 -10.53 -22.29
N SER A 127 -13.36 -10.72 -22.16
CA SER A 127 -12.54 -11.40 -23.16
C SER A 127 -12.99 -12.85 -23.38
N ILE A 128 -13.23 -13.60 -22.30
CA ILE A 128 -13.76 -14.97 -22.38
C ILE A 128 -15.17 -14.96 -23.00
N GLY A 129 -16.04 -14.04 -22.58
CA GLY A 129 -17.40 -13.94 -23.11
C GLY A 129 -17.44 -13.68 -24.62
N VAL A 130 -16.69 -12.67 -25.08
CA VAL A 130 -16.62 -12.31 -26.52
C VAL A 130 -15.90 -13.40 -27.32
N GLY A 131 -14.86 -14.00 -26.77
CA GLY A 131 -14.10 -15.08 -27.40
C GLY A 131 -14.97 -16.33 -27.61
N LEU A 132 -15.70 -16.77 -26.59
CA LEU A 132 -16.63 -17.89 -26.69
C LEU A 132 -17.77 -17.58 -27.67
N PHE A 133 -18.34 -16.36 -27.62
CA PHE A 133 -19.39 -15.95 -28.55
C PHE A 133 -18.91 -15.98 -30.02
N SER A 134 -17.71 -15.45 -30.27
CA SER A 134 -17.12 -15.44 -31.62
C SER A 134 -16.84 -16.85 -32.14
N LEU A 135 -16.37 -17.74 -31.27
CA LEU A 135 -16.10 -19.14 -31.62
C LEU A 135 -17.39 -19.89 -31.93
N VAL A 136 -18.44 -19.71 -31.12
CA VAL A 136 -19.77 -20.29 -31.38
C VAL A 136 -20.35 -19.76 -32.69
N PHE A 137 -20.30 -18.44 -32.92
CA PHE A 137 -20.80 -17.85 -34.16
C PHE A 137 -20.04 -18.37 -35.39
N GLY A 138 -18.70 -18.43 -35.31
CA GLY A 138 -17.87 -19.01 -36.35
C GLY A 138 -18.19 -20.47 -36.65
N LEU A 139 -18.43 -21.29 -35.62
CA LEU A 139 -18.83 -22.70 -35.78
C LEU A 139 -20.22 -22.84 -36.42
N VAL A 140 -21.19 -22.02 -36.01
CA VAL A 140 -22.53 -22.02 -36.62
C VAL A 140 -22.46 -21.61 -38.08
N CYS A 141 -21.72 -20.56 -38.41
CA CYS A 141 -21.49 -20.14 -39.79
C CYS A 141 -20.83 -21.24 -40.62
N ALA A 142 -19.77 -21.88 -40.11
CA ALA A 142 -19.12 -22.98 -40.80
C ALA A 142 -20.08 -24.16 -41.03
N HIS A 143 -20.86 -24.53 -40.02
CA HIS A 143 -21.84 -25.60 -40.13
C HIS A 143 -22.95 -25.27 -41.14
N CYS A 144 -23.44 -24.02 -41.18
CA CYS A 144 -24.42 -23.56 -42.17
C CYS A 144 -23.85 -23.52 -43.59
N CYS A 145 -22.64 -23.01 -43.77
CA CYS A 145 -21.96 -22.96 -45.06
C CYS A 145 -21.65 -24.37 -45.59
N CYS A 146 -21.17 -25.27 -44.74
CA CYS A 146 -20.90 -26.66 -45.09
C CYS A 146 -22.17 -27.49 -45.29
N ARG A 147 -23.29 -27.14 -44.66
CA ARG A 147 -24.58 -27.80 -44.91
C ARG A 147 -25.20 -27.41 -46.25
N ASN A 148 -24.94 -26.20 -46.73
CA ASN A 148 -25.49 -25.72 -48.00
C ASN A 148 -24.71 -26.22 -49.24
N THR A 149 -23.42 -26.55 -49.10
CA THR A 149 -22.62 -27.14 -50.18
C THR A 149 -22.89 -28.62 -50.44
N ALA A 150 -23.64 -29.31 -49.58
CA ALA A 150 -24.08 -30.69 -49.82
C ALA A 150 -25.16 -30.79 -50.93
N HIS A 151 -25.77 -29.67 -51.36
CA HIS A 151 -26.89 -29.67 -52.30
C HIS A 151 -26.58 -29.23 -53.74
N THR A 152 -25.32 -28.99 -54.12
CA THR A 152 -24.96 -28.80 -55.53
C THR A 152 -24.19 -30.00 -56.08
N PRO A 153 -24.88 -31.07 -56.55
CA PRO A 153 -24.23 -32.05 -57.41
C PRO A 153 -23.83 -31.35 -58.70
N ARG A 154 -22.51 -31.18 -58.88
CA ARG A 154 -21.86 -30.82 -60.13
C ARG A 154 -22.41 -31.70 -61.25
N SER A 155 -23.21 -31.14 -62.15
CA SER A 155 -23.63 -31.84 -63.38
C SER A 155 -22.38 -32.17 -64.19
N ARG A 156 -21.96 -33.42 -64.09
CA ARG A 156 -20.89 -34.05 -64.85
C ARG A 156 -21.58 -34.87 -65.94
N ASN A 157 -21.25 -34.57 -67.20
CA ASN A 157 -21.55 -35.31 -68.44
C ASN A 157 -22.77 -34.83 -69.26
N LYS A 158 -22.48 -34.07 -70.32
CA LYS A 158 -22.89 -34.42 -71.68
C LYS A 158 -21.82 -33.98 -72.68
N LEU A 159 -20.81 -34.82 -72.80
CA LEU A 159 -19.99 -34.96 -73.99
C LEU A 159 -20.62 -36.12 -74.76
N MET A 160 -21.24 -35.88 -75.91
CA MET A 160 -21.25 -36.79 -77.05
C MET A 160 -21.52 -35.96 -78.32
N ASP A 161 -20.63 -36.19 -79.26
CA ASP A 161 -20.59 -35.80 -80.66
C ASP A 161 -21.92 -35.88 -81.41
N LEU A 162 -22.09 -34.99 -82.39
CA LEU A 162 -22.59 -35.41 -83.70
C LEU A 162 -22.00 -34.51 -84.79
N GLU A 163 -21.02 -35.11 -85.47
CA GLU A 163 -20.52 -34.88 -86.83
C GLU A 163 -21.65 -34.63 -87.86
N MET A 164 -21.26 -33.96 -88.96
CA MET A 164 -21.77 -34.11 -90.35
C MET A 164 -23.02 -33.26 -90.69
N ASP A 165 -23.08 -32.44 -91.75
CA ASP A 165 -22.38 -32.36 -93.05
C ASP A 165 -21.92 -30.92 -93.38
#